data_AF-A0AAD9D7B1-F1
#
_entry.id   AF-A0AAD9D7B1-F1
#
_cell.length_a   1.000
_cell.length_b   1.000
_cell.length_c   1.000
_cell.angle_alpha   90.00
_cell.angle_beta   90.00
_cell.angle_gamma   90.00
#
_symmetry.space_group_name_H-M   'P 1'
#
loop_
_entity.id
_entity.type
_entity.pdbx_description
1 polymer ?
#
loop_
_entity_poly.entity_id
_entity_poly.type
_entity_poly.pdbx_seq_one_letter_code
_entity_poly.pdbx_strand_id
1 'polypeptide(L)'
;MADNSSTTQSWQGSADEERRFGLEMQQPYSEFVLIGQKSIESRAYPLPEALIDAKIEILQSEKGLDGVSSVPDRVTLHRSRDNNSSTQSPLKRIGWVTFTKCILYTSREEFEADREKHLVDPNSGYGWNDERPMYGWVVGSYHKQDVVDVDEGSVDAVAVRRMRSLFEIITT
;
A
#
# COMPACT_ATOMS: atom_id res chain seq x y z
N MET A 1 -25.42 3.78 -26.38
CA MET A 1 -25.35 5.12 -25.74
C MET A 1 -25.14 4.85 -24.27
N ALA A 2 -23.95 5.19 -23.78
CA ALA A 2 -23.53 4.93 -22.41
C ALA A 2 -24.23 5.89 -21.46
N ASP A 3 -24.70 5.39 -20.32
CA ASP A 3 -24.97 6.22 -19.15
C ASP A 3 -24.00 5.80 -18.05
N ASN A 4 -23.31 6.79 -17.52
CA ASN A 4 -22.08 6.72 -16.76
C ASN A 4 -22.40 7.13 -15.32
N SER A 5 -22.77 6.19 -14.46
CA SER A 5 -22.90 6.44 -13.02
C SER A 5 -21.55 6.25 -12.35
N SER A 6 -20.66 7.22 -12.54
CA SER A 6 -19.44 7.37 -11.75
C SER A 6 -19.78 8.06 -10.43
N THR A 7 -19.99 7.29 -9.37
CA THR A 7 -20.12 7.83 -8.01
C THR A 7 -18.75 8.30 -7.53
N THR A 8 -18.47 9.60 -7.69
CA THR A 8 -17.29 10.25 -7.13
C THR A 8 -17.44 10.31 -5.61
N GLN A 9 -16.80 9.37 -4.91
CA GLN A 9 -16.69 9.43 -3.45
C GLN A 9 -15.76 10.59 -3.07
N SER A 10 -16.31 11.56 -2.35
CA SER A 10 -15.69 12.84 -2.00
C SER A 10 -14.56 12.68 -0.99
N TRP A 11 -13.32 12.92 -1.42
CA TRP A 11 -12.13 13.04 -0.58
C TRP A 11 -11.88 14.50 -0.18
N GLN A 12 -12.90 15.20 0.31
CA GLN A 12 -12.72 16.55 0.84
C GLN A 12 -12.72 16.52 2.38
N GLY A 13 -11.56 16.82 2.93
CA GLY A 13 -11.33 17.13 4.34
C GLY A 13 -9.94 17.73 4.46
N SER A 14 -9.81 18.85 5.16
CA SER A 14 -8.54 19.45 5.57
C SER A 14 -7.64 18.42 6.26
N ALA A 15 -6.34 18.70 6.37
CA ALA A 15 -5.35 17.85 7.05
C ALA A 15 -5.80 17.46 8.47
N ASP A 16 -6.58 16.39 8.58
CA ASP A 16 -6.87 15.70 9.82
C ASP A 16 -5.58 14.95 10.16
N GLU A 17 -4.80 15.47 11.10
CA GLU A 17 -3.66 14.78 11.71
C GLU A 17 -4.06 13.42 12.34
N GLU A 18 -5.36 13.07 12.35
CA GLU A 18 -5.89 11.81 12.91
C GLU A 18 -6.12 10.69 11.88
N ARG A 19 -6.25 10.99 10.57
CA ARG A 19 -6.55 9.96 9.58
C ARG A 19 -5.28 9.23 9.16
N ARG A 20 -5.16 7.98 9.58
CA ARG A 20 -4.07 7.09 9.20
C ARG A 20 -4.49 6.17 8.06
N PHE A 21 -3.57 5.96 7.13
CA PHE A 21 -3.78 5.06 6.00
C PHE A 21 -2.71 3.98 5.98
N GLY A 22 -3.08 2.82 5.47
CA GLY A 22 -2.19 1.70 5.25
C GLY A 22 -2.23 1.22 3.80
N LEU A 23 -1.08 0.81 3.28
CA LEU A 23 -0.92 0.18 1.99
C LEU A 23 -0.63 -1.30 2.20
N GLU A 24 -1.55 -2.14 1.75
CA GLU A 24 -1.29 -3.56 1.62
C GLU A 24 -0.27 -3.83 0.52
N MET A 25 0.77 -4.59 0.89
CA MET A 25 1.86 -4.93 0.00
C MET A 25 2.38 -6.33 0.35
N GLN A 26 2.43 -7.20 -0.65
CA GLN A 26 2.96 -8.56 -0.49
C GLN A 26 4.49 -8.53 -0.34
N GLN A 27 5.03 -9.50 0.41
CA GLN A 27 6.47 -9.81 0.35
C GLN A 27 6.88 -10.28 -1.06
N PRO A 28 8.09 -9.95 -1.54
CA PRO A 28 9.14 -9.20 -0.83
C PRO A 28 9.06 -7.67 -1.01
N TYR A 29 8.13 -7.15 -1.82
CA TYR A 29 8.09 -5.73 -2.19
C TYR A 29 7.90 -4.78 -1.00
N SER A 30 7.12 -5.21 0.01
CA SER A 30 6.93 -4.48 1.27
C SER A 30 8.26 -4.13 1.95
N GLU A 31 9.21 -5.06 1.94
CA GLU A 31 10.53 -4.86 2.51
C GLU A 31 11.42 -4.02 1.61
N PHE A 32 11.37 -4.24 0.29
CA PHE A 32 12.18 -3.49 -0.67
C PHE A 32 11.94 -1.98 -0.60
N VAL A 33 10.68 -1.55 -0.39
CA VAL A 33 10.35 -0.13 -0.22
C VAL A 33 10.97 0.42 1.07
N LEU A 34 10.85 -0.32 2.19
CA LEU A 34 11.28 0.15 3.51
C LEU A 34 12.80 0.08 3.74
N ILE A 35 13.54 -0.57 2.85
CA ILE A 35 15.02 -0.55 2.85
C ILE A 35 15.58 0.34 1.73
N GLY A 36 14.73 1.00 0.94
CA GLY A 36 15.14 1.89 -0.15
C GLY A 36 15.62 1.20 -1.42
N GLN A 37 15.48 -0.12 -1.52
CA GLN A 37 15.84 -0.86 -2.74
C GLN A 37 14.83 -0.59 -3.87
N LYS A 38 13.55 -0.43 -3.52
CA LYS A 38 12.47 -0.08 -4.45
C LYS A 38 12.10 1.38 -4.28
N SER A 39 12.30 2.18 -5.32
CA SER A 39 12.05 3.63 -5.32
C SER A 39 10.80 4.04 -6.10
N ILE A 40 10.14 3.10 -6.80
CA ILE A 40 8.84 3.31 -7.44
C ILE A 40 7.92 2.15 -7.09
N GLU A 41 6.71 2.45 -6.62
CA GLU A 41 5.64 1.47 -6.44
C GLU A 41 4.69 1.45 -7.63
N SER A 42 4.51 0.30 -8.27
CA SER A 42 3.69 0.17 -9.48
C SER A 42 2.26 -0.27 -9.15
N ARG A 43 1.25 0.45 -9.62
CA ARG A 43 -0.17 0.14 -9.37
C ARG A 43 -1.01 0.31 -10.63
N ALA A 44 -2.15 -0.37 -10.67
CA ALA A 44 -3.14 -0.23 -11.75
C ALA A 44 -4.13 0.94 -11.54
N TYR A 45 -3.82 1.84 -10.60
CA TYR A 45 -4.63 2.99 -10.24
C TYR A 45 -3.73 4.13 -9.71
N PRO A 46 -4.14 5.40 -9.88
CA PRO A 46 -3.34 6.52 -9.43
C PRO A 46 -3.29 6.57 -7.90
N LEU A 47 -2.20 7.13 -7.36
CA LEU A 47 -2.14 7.52 -5.96
C LEU A 47 -3.23 8.59 -5.72
N PRO A 48 -4.13 8.43 -4.73
CA PRO A 48 -5.06 9.49 -4.38
C PRO A 48 -4.32 10.76 -4.00
N GLU A 49 -4.76 11.92 -4.52
CA GLU A 49 -4.08 13.20 -4.29
C GLU A 49 -3.91 13.53 -2.80
N ALA A 50 -4.90 13.18 -1.98
CA ALA A 50 -4.88 13.36 -0.53
C ALA A 50 -3.79 12.54 0.19
N LEU A 51 -3.16 11.57 -0.49
CA LEU A 51 -2.10 10.72 0.04
C LEU A 51 -0.70 11.10 -0.49
N ILE A 52 -0.59 12.12 -1.33
CA ILE A 52 0.71 12.68 -1.73
C ILE A 52 1.39 13.28 -0.50
N ASP A 53 2.64 12.93 -0.27
CA ASP A 53 3.48 13.30 0.90
C ASP A 53 2.94 12.87 2.27
N ALA A 54 1.77 12.23 2.34
CA ALA A 54 1.23 11.66 3.56
C ALA A 54 2.01 10.39 3.96
N LYS A 55 2.14 10.16 5.28
CA LYS A 55 2.67 8.90 5.80
C LYS A 55 1.62 7.80 5.64
N ILE A 56 2.00 6.71 4.99
CA ILE A 56 1.18 5.53 4.78
C ILE A 56 1.87 4.34 5.45
N GLU A 57 1.19 3.66 6.36
CA GLU A 57 1.68 2.44 7.00
C GLU A 57 1.84 1.32 5.96
N ILE A 58 2.92 0.54 6.02
CA ILE A 58 3.06 -0.67 5.20
C ILE A 58 2.42 -1.83 5.94
N LEU A 59 1.30 -2.31 5.39
CA LEU A 59 0.58 -3.50 5.85
C LEU A 59 1.06 -4.69 5.04
N GLN A 60 2.09 -5.36 5.53
CA GLN A 60 2.66 -6.51 4.84
C GLN A 60 1.71 -7.71 4.90
N SER A 61 1.40 -8.28 3.75
CA SER A 61 0.80 -9.61 3.62
C SER A 61 1.85 -10.65 3.19
N GLU A 62 1.55 -11.92 3.44
CA GLU A 62 2.33 -13.02 2.89
C GLU A 62 2.30 -12.99 1.35
N LYS A 63 3.27 -13.65 0.71
CA LYS A 63 3.32 -13.75 -0.75
C LYS A 63 2.11 -14.54 -1.27
N GLY A 64 1.35 -13.93 -2.17
CA GLY A 64 0.17 -14.52 -2.82
C GLY A 64 0.34 -14.65 -4.33
N LEU A 65 -0.79 -14.69 -5.04
CA LEU A 65 -0.79 -14.50 -6.49
C LEU A 65 -0.59 -13.01 -6.82
N ASP A 66 0.18 -12.74 -7.86
CA ASP A 66 0.48 -11.38 -8.29
C ASP A 66 -0.80 -10.61 -8.64
N GLY A 67 -0.93 -9.40 -8.11
CA GLY A 67 -2.06 -8.52 -8.38
C GLY A 67 -3.37 -8.92 -7.70
N VAL A 68 -3.36 -9.96 -6.87
CA VAL A 68 -4.54 -10.47 -6.14
C VAL A 68 -4.33 -10.32 -4.64
N SER A 69 -5.18 -9.51 -4.00
CA SER A 69 -5.23 -9.43 -2.53
C SER A 69 -6.19 -10.49 -1.99
N SER A 70 -5.71 -11.37 -1.11
CA SER A 70 -6.53 -12.31 -0.34
C SER A 70 -7.04 -11.71 0.98
N VAL A 71 -6.68 -10.46 1.26
CA VAL A 71 -6.97 -9.78 2.52
C VAL A 71 -8.45 -9.35 2.53
N PRO A 72 -9.21 -9.54 3.62
CA PRO A 72 -10.58 -9.05 3.71
C PRO A 72 -10.67 -7.51 3.71
N ASP A 73 -11.87 -6.97 3.49
CA ASP A 73 -12.12 -5.52 3.52
C ASP A 73 -12.05 -4.90 4.93
N ARG A 74 -12.07 -5.74 5.96
CA ARG A 74 -11.92 -5.32 7.35
C ARG A 74 -11.03 -6.31 8.08
N VAL A 75 -9.92 -5.83 8.63
CA VAL A 75 -8.92 -6.66 9.31
C VAL A 75 -8.55 -6.03 10.65
N THR A 76 -8.57 -6.83 11.71
CA THR A 76 -8.03 -6.44 13.01
C THR A 76 -6.51 -6.51 12.95
N LEU A 77 -5.85 -5.39 13.23
CA LEU A 77 -4.40 -5.30 13.33
C LEU A 77 -4.00 -5.55 14.78
N HIS A 78 -3.63 -6.80 15.07
CA HIS A 78 -3.19 -7.20 16.41
C HIS A 78 -1.82 -6.61 16.75
N ARG A 79 -1.57 -6.40 18.06
CA ARG A 79 -0.23 -6.12 18.59
C ARG A 79 0.73 -7.24 18.16
N SER A 80 1.99 -6.90 17.89
CA SER A 80 3.02 -7.82 17.40
C SER A 80 3.41 -8.93 18.39
N ARG A 81 2.67 -9.18 19.48
CA ARG A 81 3.11 -10.10 20.53
C ARG A 81 2.01 -10.79 21.34
N ASP A 82 0.90 -11.19 20.73
CA ASP A 82 0.11 -12.28 21.30
C ASP A 82 0.53 -13.61 20.65
N ASN A 83 1.61 -14.18 21.16
CA ASN A 83 2.01 -15.58 20.86
C ASN A 83 0.96 -16.61 21.35
N ASN A 84 -0.12 -16.14 22.00
CA ASN A 84 -1.20 -16.95 22.55
C ASN A 84 -2.56 -16.69 21.85
N SER A 85 -2.60 -15.81 20.84
CA SER A 85 -3.76 -15.67 19.96
C SER A 85 -3.67 -16.72 18.86
N SER A 86 -4.63 -17.64 18.83
CA SER A 86 -4.76 -18.66 17.77
C SER A 86 -5.10 -18.05 16.39
N THR A 87 -5.35 -16.73 16.33
CA THR A 87 -5.68 -15.99 15.11
C THR A 87 -4.64 -14.91 14.86
N GLN A 88 -3.59 -15.25 14.11
CA GLN A 88 -2.62 -14.29 13.60
C GLN A 88 -3.28 -13.41 12.54
N SER A 89 -3.11 -12.08 12.65
CA SER A 89 -3.57 -11.14 11.61
C SER A 89 -2.96 -11.52 10.25
N PRO A 90 -3.71 -11.49 9.14
CA PRO A 90 -3.16 -11.69 7.80
C PRO A 90 -2.22 -10.54 7.37
N LEU A 91 -2.18 -9.45 8.15
CA LEU A 91 -1.37 -8.27 7.91
C LEU A 91 -0.42 -7.99 9.08
N LYS A 92 0.84 -7.69 8.76
CA LYS A 92 1.87 -7.21 9.70
C LYS A 92 2.15 -5.74 9.40
N ARG A 93 2.09 -4.87 10.41
CA ARG A 93 2.59 -3.49 10.29
C ARG A 93 4.11 -3.54 10.41
N ILE A 94 4.83 -3.05 9.40
CA ILE A 94 6.30 -3.18 9.34
C ILE A 94 7.04 -1.84 9.16
N GLY A 95 6.31 -0.73 9.12
CA GLY A 95 6.88 0.60 8.89
C GLY A 95 5.92 1.55 8.18
N TRP A 96 6.45 2.65 7.67
CA TRP A 96 5.69 3.62 6.87
C TRP A 96 6.51 4.16 5.70
N VAL A 97 5.81 4.68 4.69
CA VAL A 97 6.37 5.31 3.48
C VAL A 97 5.58 6.58 3.13
N THR A 98 6.21 7.54 2.47
CA THR A 98 5.53 8.63 1.76
C THR A 98 5.71 8.45 0.25
N PHE A 99 4.75 8.92 -0.54
CA PHE A 99 4.89 8.97 -2.00
C PHE A 99 4.81 10.42 -2.46
N THR A 100 5.81 10.87 -3.22
CA THR A 100 5.96 12.29 -3.58
C THR A 100 5.29 12.63 -4.91
N LYS A 101 5.11 11.64 -5.79
CA LYS A 101 4.56 11.83 -7.14
C LYS A 101 3.84 10.58 -7.62
N CYS A 102 2.89 10.76 -8.53
CA CYS A 102 2.25 9.70 -9.28
C CYS A 102 2.50 9.94 -10.79
N ILE A 103 3.10 8.95 -11.45
CA ILE A 103 3.41 8.96 -12.88
C ILE A 103 2.45 8.00 -13.57
N LEU A 104 1.81 8.41 -14.66
CA LEU A 104 1.10 7.50 -15.56
C LEU A 104 2.10 7.05 -16.63
N TYR A 105 2.31 5.74 -16.75
CA TYR A 105 3.06 5.16 -17.86
C TYR A 105 2.16 5.07 -19.09
N THR A 106 2.67 5.54 -20.23
CA THR A 106 1.93 5.58 -21.50
C THR A 106 2.36 4.48 -22.47
N SER A 107 3.47 3.81 -22.18
CA SER A 107 4.02 2.72 -22.99
C SER A 107 4.76 1.69 -22.14
N ARG A 108 4.92 0.49 -22.71
CA ARG A 108 5.71 -0.59 -22.10
C ARG A 108 7.15 -0.16 -21.92
N GLU A 109 7.70 0.56 -22.89
CA GLU A 109 9.07 1.04 -22.90
C GLU A 109 9.34 2.00 -21.73
N GLU A 110 8.40 2.90 -21.43
CA GLU A 110 8.50 3.79 -20.26
C GLU A 110 8.46 3.02 -18.95
N PHE A 111 7.58 2.03 -18.83
CA PHE A 111 7.49 1.19 -17.64
C PHE A 111 8.77 0.37 -17.43
N GLU A 112 9.25 -0.30 -18.49
CA GLU A 112 10.46 -1.12 -18.44
C GLU A 112 11.73 -0.31 -18.21
N ALA A 113 11.78 0.97 -18.63
CA ALA A 113 12.88 1.86 -18.31
C ALA A 113 13.04 2.12 -16.79
N ASP A 114 11.97 1.96 -16.02
CA ASP A 114 11.97 2.07 -14.56
C ASP A 114 12.11 0.71 -13.85
N ARG A 115 12.44 -0.37 -14.57
CA ARG A 115 12.52 -1.73 -14.02
C ARG A 115 13.42 -1.85 -12.80
N GLU A 116 14.56 -1.18 -12.80
CA GLU A 116 15.49 -1.18 -11.66
C GLU A 116 14.96 -0.41 -10.45
N LYS A 117 13.98 0.48 -10.64
CA LYS A 117 13.36 1.27 -9.57
C LYS A 117 12.15 0.57 -8.97
N HIS A 118 11.33 -0.08 -9.79
CA HIS A 118 10.12 -0.77 -9.32
C HIS A 118 10.32 -2.27 -9.06
N LEU A 119 11.41 -2.87 -9.54
CA LEU A 119 11.81 -4.26 -9.29
C LEU A 119 10.78 -5.32 -9.71
N VAL A 120 9.87 -4.98 -10.62
CA VAL A 120 8.85 -5.92 -11.10
C VAL A 120 9.48 -6.85 -12.14
N ASP A 121 9.27 -8.15 -11.98
CA ASP A 121 9.58 -9.12 -13.02
C ASP A 121 8.59 -8.94 -14.20
N PRO A 122 9.07 -8.70 -15.43
CA PRO A 122 8.21 -8.57 -16.62
C PRO A 122 7.27 -9.76 -16.85
N ASN A 123 7.63 -10.95 -16.37
CA ASN A 123 6.81 -12.16 -16.51
C ASN A 123 5.80 -12.36 -15.36
N SER A 124 5.79 -11.47 -14.36
CA SER A 124 4.86 -11.52 -13.23
C SER A 124 3.50 -10.90 -13.57
N GLY A 125 2.48 -11.19 -12.76
CA GLY A 125 1.17 -10.52 -12.89
C GLY A 125 1.20 -9.03 -12.56
N TYR A 126 2.33 -8.51 -12.07
CA TYR A 126 2.58 -7.08 -11.87
C TYR A 126 3.21 -6.39 -13.09
N GLY A 127 3.66 -7.15 -14.09
CA GLY A 127 4.29 -6.62 -15.30
C GLY A 127 3.36 -5.77 -16.16
N TRP A 128 3.95 -5.20 -17.23
CA TRP A 128 3.21 -4.39 -18.20
C TRP A 128 1.99 -5.13 -18.75
N ASN A 129 0.88 -4.41 -18.84
CA ASN A 129 -0.37 -4.96 -19.33
C ASN A 129 -1.13 -3.89 -20.13
N ASP A 130 -1.35 -4.15 -21.42
CA ASP A 130 -1.99 -3.23 -22.36
C ASP A 130 -3.50 -3.03 -22.10
N GLU A 131 -4.12 -3.86 -21.26
CA GLU A 131 -5.54 -3.82 -20.92
C GLU A 131 -5.86 -2.96 -19.68
N ARG A 132 -4.84 -2.50 -18.95
CA ARG A 132 -5.02 -1.67 -17.74
C ARG A 132 -3.99 -0.54 -17.68
N PRO A 133 -4.36 0.63 -17.12
CA PRO A 133 -3.38 1.68 -16.91
C PRO A 133 -2.33 1.24 -15.88
N MET A 134 -1.11 1.75 -16.01
CA MET A 134 -0.03 1.52 -15.04
C MET A 134 0.49 2.84 -14.51
N TYR A 135 0.61 2.92 -13.19
CA TYR A 135 1.06 4.09 -12.48
C TYR A 135 2.30 3.76 -11.66
N GLY A 136 3.26 4.68 -11.62
CA GLY A 136 4.42 4.65 -10.74
C GLY A 136 4.25 5.67 -9.61
N TRP A 137 4.17 5.20 -8.38
CA TRP A 137 4.15 6.03 -7.19
C TRP A 137 5.59 6.19 -6.70
N VAL A 138 6.13 7.40 -6.83
CA VAL A 138 7.54 7.69 -6.51
C VAL A 138 7.73 7.73 -5.00
N VAL A 139 8.55 6.83 -4.48
CA VAL A 139 8.85 6.72 -3.06
C VAL A 139 9.59 7.99 -2.59
N GLY A 140 9.10 8.56 -1.49
CA GLY A 140 9.73 9.65 -0.76
C GLY A 140 10.54 9.15 0.44
N SER A 141 10.14 9.57 1.64
CA SER A 141 10.72 9.08 2.89
C SER A 141 10.10 7.75 3.29
N TYR A 142 10.88 6.92 3.98
CA TYR A 142 10.42 5.65 4.52
C TYR A 142 11.09 5.36 5.85
N HIS A 143 10.46 4.50 6.65
CA HIS A 143 11.02 4.00 7.89
C HIS A 143 10.55 2.57 8.11
N LYS A 144 11.50 1.64 8.20
CA LYS A 144 11.25 0.29 8.68
C LYS A 144 11.15 0.33 10.21
N GLN A 145 10.04 -0.17 10.74
CA GLN A 145 9.94 -0.35 12.19
C GLN A 145 10.82 -1.54 12.58
N ASP A 146 11.77 -1.29 13.48
CA ASP A 146 12.49 -2.37 14.13
C ASP A 146 11.52 -3.19 14.98
N VAL A 147 11.77 -4.49 15.11
CA VAL A 147 10.93 -5.42 15.89
C VAL A 147 10.96 -5.13 17.41
N VAL A 148 11.52 -4.01 17.84
CA VAL A 148 11.79 -3.72 19.25
C VAL A 148 10.61 -3.04 19.91
N ASP A 149 9.90 -3.85 20.69
CA ASP A 149 9.11 -3.59 21.90
C ASP A 149 8.27 -2.30 21.99
N VAL A 150 6.95 -2.55 21.94
CA VAL A 150 5.89 -1.92 22.76
C VAL A 150 6.00 -0.41 22.93
N ASP A 151 5.43 0.33 21.97
CA ASP A 151 4.87 1.63 22.31
C ASP A 151 3.72 1.40 23.31
N GLU A 152 3.89 1.90 24.53
CA GLU A 152 2.99 1.72 25.69
C GLU A 152 1.57 2.33 25.43
N GLY A 153 1.38 3.01 24.29
CA GLY A 153 0.11 3.61 23.85
C GLY A 153 -0.54 3.02 22.59
N SER A 154 -0.03 1.93 22.01
CA SER A 154 -0.60 1.35 20.77
C SER A 154 -1.91 0.59 21.06
N VAL A 155 -3.03 1.29 20.90
CA VAL A 155 -4.40 0.75 20.89
C VAL A 155 -4.59 -0.24 19.73
N ASP A 156 -5.43 -1.26 19.94
CA ASP A 156 -5.85 -2.13 18.84
C ASP A 156 -6.40 -1.27 17.70
N ALA A 157 -6.15 -1.69 16.46
CA ALA A 157 -6.60 -0.95 15.30
C ALA A 157 -7.31 -1.86 14.32
N VAL A 158 -8.23 -1.28 13.56
CA VAL A 158 -8.92 -1.94 12.47
C VAL A 158 -8.52 -1.26 11.17
N ALA A 159 -7.99 -2.06 10.24
CA ALA A 159 -7.81 -1.65 8.86
C ALA A 159 -9.11 -1.87 8.09
N VAL A 160 -9.67 -0.80 7.51
CA VAL A 160 -10.86 -0.86 6.65
C VAL A 160 -10.46 -0.49 5.23
N ARG A 161 -10.65 -1.40 4.27
CA ARG A 161 -10.32 -1.19 2.87
C ARG A 161 -11.16 -0.04 2.31
N ARG A 162 -10.49 0.96 1.74
CA ARG A 162 -11.14 2.10 1.08
C ARG A 162 -11.09 1.96 -0.42
N MET A 163 -9.97 1.48 -0.97
CA MET A 163 -9.85 1.22 -2.40
C MET A 163 -8.69 0.27 -2.67
N ARG A 164 -8.90 -0.78 -3.47
CA ARG A 164 -7.84 -1.71 -3.87
C ARG A 164 -6.99 -2.09 -2.64
N SER A 165 -5.67 -1.89 -2.63
CA SER A 165 -4.81 -2.21 -1.49
C SER A 165 -4.67 -1.10 -0.45
N LEU A 166 -5.43 0.00 -0.54
CA LEU A 166 -5.43 1.08 0.45
C LEU A 166 -6.50 0.86 1.53
N PHE A 167 -6.07 0.99 2.77
CA PHE A 167 -6.87 0.87 3.98
C PHE A 167 -6.84 2.17 4.78
N GLU A 168 -7.93 2.49 5.46
CA GLU A 168 -7.94 3.45 6.55
C GLU A 168 -7.73 2.70 7.87
N ILE A 169 -6.89 3.24 8.75
CA ILE A 169 -6.56 2.66 10.05
C ILE A 169 -7.34 3.40 11.14
N ILE A 170 -8.23 2.68 11.80
CA ILE A 170 -9.08 3.19 12.87
C ILE A 170 -8.58 2.60 14.19
N THR A 171 -8.03 3.41 15.10
CA THR A 171 -7.75 2.94 16.47
C THR A 171 -9.05 2.79 17.25
N THR A 172 -9.14 1.71 18.01
CA THR A 172 -10.27 1.37 18.86
C THR A 172 -9.90 1.49 20.33
#